data_AF-A0A7L7L724-F1
#
_entry.id   AF-A0A7L7L724-F1
#
_cell.length_a   1.000
_cell.length_b   1.000
_cell.length_c   1.000
_cell.angle_alpha   90.00
_cell.angle_beta   90.00
_cell.angle_gamma   90.00
#
_symmetry.space_group_name_H-M   'P 1'
#
loop_
_entity.id
_entity.type
_entity.pdbx_description
1 polymer ?
#
loop_
_entity_poly.entity_id
_entity_poly.type
_entity_poly.pdbx_seq_one_letter_code
_entity_poly.pdbx_strand_id
1 'polypeptide(L)'
;MKTLSLSLLIFLTFFTLTSCEKVFLGPQAPNNPEENFEKLWQEFDRLYGSFEVKKIDWKAAYNQYRPQVKTSTTEAALYSIMVSMLTPLNDNHIFLRPLRSSGLPPYSGGILGRKTFEDFDKSVAEKYLIQRKTYGDAIVYGKLSATIGYINLLHFENNYLFYVKAIDKILDELRDSKGIVIEMRENGGGEDRVSQHIANRFASEKHLAFTSRLRNGPQHSDFGPTLKFYTQPEGNYQFTKPVVVLTRRATFSSGETFVLTMKQNQNVTIVGDSTGGAIPDAMRRELPNGWVFRVPIADVHGPNGESYEGIGIAPDILIKNKKSELTAGKDAALEKAIDLID
;
A
#
# COMPACT_ATOMS: atom_id res chain seq x y z
N MET A 1 -37.26 81.67 11.89
CA MET A 1 -37.89 80.84 10.84
C MET A 1 -36.80 80.00 10.17
N LYS A 2 -36.87 78.69 10.41
CA LYS A 2 -36.24 77.52 9.75
C LYS A 2 -34.87 77.68 9.10
N THR A 3 -33.86 77.15 9.79
CA THR A 3 -32.65 76.52 9.25
C THR A 3 -33.03 75.25 8.48
N LEU A 4 -32.39 74.98 7.33
CA LEU A 4 -32.42 73.64 6.72
C LEU A 4 -31.02 73.22 6.30
N SER A 5 -30.67 72.05 6.81
CA SER A 5 -29.38 71.38 6.83
C SER A 5 -29.15 70.58 5.54
N LEU A 6 -27.89 70.59 5.09
CA LEU A 6 -27.32 69.77 4.03
C LEU A 6 -27.25 68.31 4.50
N SER A 7 -27.97 67.39 3.84
CA SER A 7 -27.88 65.95 4.13
C SER A 7 -27.45 65.18 2.88
N LEU A 8 -26.23 64.67 2.97
CA LEU A 8 -25.54 63.79 2.03
C LEU A 8 -26.18 62.39 2.06
N LEU A 9 -26.72 61.91 0.95
CA LEU A 9 -27.30 60.58 0.83
C LEU A 9 -26.18 59.55 0.62
N ILE A 10 -25.84 58.79 1.67
CA ILE A 10 -24.93 57.63 1.58
C ILE A 10 -25.77 56.43 1.11
N PHE A 11 -25.54 55.98 -0.12
CA PHE A 11 -26.09 54.71 -0.63
C PHE A 11 -25.28 53.56 -0.02
N LEU A 12 -25.87 52.88 0.97
CA LEU A 12 -25.32 51.65 1.55
C LEU A 12 -25.71 50.46 0.65
N THR A 13 -24.84 50.06 -0.26
CA THR A 13 -25.00 48.80 -1.01
C THR A 13 -24.73 47.61 -0.09
N PHE A 14 -25.79 46.97 0.39
CA PHE A 14 -25.76 45.65 1.01
C PHE A 14 -25.35 44.61 -0.05
N PHE A 15 -24.07 44.28 -0.13
CA PHE A 15 -23.63 43.06 -0.82
C PHE A 15 -24.01 41.87 0.04
N THR A 16 -25.11 41.20 -0.28
CA THR A 16 -25.42 39.87 0.25
C THR A 16 -24.35 38.91 -0.27
N LEU A 17 -23.46 38.47 0.62
CA LEU A 17 -22.55 37.35 0.41
C LEU A 17 -23.37 36.07 0.20
N THR A 18 -23.83 35.83 -1.03
CA THR A 18 -24.36 34.52 -1.41
C THR A 18 -23.16 33.63 -1.69
N SER A 19 -23.01 32.56 -0.90
CA SER A 19 -21.90 31.60 -1.03
C SER A 19 -21.86 31.05 -2.45
N CYS A 20 -20.76 31.35 -3.18
CA CYS A 20 -20.49 30.82 -4.52
C CYS A 20 -20.15 29.32 -4.56
N GLU A 21 -20.20 28.60 -3.43
CA GLU A 21 -19.83 27.17 -3.37
C GLU A 21 -20.66 26.29 -4.30
N LYS A 22 -21.97 26.57 -4.42
CA LYS A 22 -22.89 25.74 -5.24
C LYS A 22 -22.64 25.83 -6.74
N VAL A 23 -22.00 26.90 -7.21
CA VAL A 23 -21.71 27.11 -8.64
C VAL A 23 -20.47 26.33 -9.06
N PHE A 24 -19.52 26.11 -8.16
CA PHE A 24 -18.26 25.42 -8.45
C PHE A 24 -18.30 23.90 -8.23
N LEU A 25 -19.13 23.41 -7.30
CA LEU A 25 -19.11 22.00 -6.88
C LEU A 25 -20.22 21.14 -7.51
N GLY A 26 -21.11 21.74 -8.31
CA GLY A 26 -22.30 21.06 -8.82
C GLY A 26 -23.30 20.68 -7.70
N PRO A 27 -24.43 20.03 -8.04
CA PRO A 27 -25.36 19.55 -7.04
C PRO A 27 -24.71 18.42 -6.21
N GLN A 28 -24.75 18.55 -4.88
CA GLN A 28 -24.32 17.48 -3.99
C GLN A 28 -25.26 16.29 -4.15
N ALA A 29 -24.69 15.09 -4.37
CA ALA A 29 -25.48 13.87 -4.46
C ALA A 29 -26.34 13.70 -3.19
N PRO A 30 -27.61 13.28 -3.30
CA PRO A 30 -28.47 13.13 -2.15
C PRO A 30 -27.86 12.14 -1.15
N ASN A 31 -27.83 12.51 0.12
CA ASN A 31 -27.39 11.60 1.16
C ASN A 31 -28.54 10.69 1.60
N ASN A 32 -28.76 9.60 0.86
CA ASN A 32 -29.68 8.53 1.23
C ASN A 32 -29.04 7.15 0.99
N PRO A 33 -29.58 6.06 1.56
CA PRO A 33 -28.94 4.75 1.47
C PRO A 33 -28.70 4.25 0.04
N GLU A 34 -29.65 4.50 -0.88
CA GLU A 34 -29.56 4.07 -2.27
C GLU A 34 -28.42 4.80 -2.99
N GLU A 35 -28.35 6.12 -2.87
CA GLU A 35 -27.29 6.93 -3.51
C GLU A 35 -25.89 6.61 -2.97
N ASN A 36 -25.78 6.33 -1.67
CA ASN A 36 -24.51 5.90 -1.09
C ASN A 36 -24.09 4.52 -1.65
N PHE A 37 -25.03 3.58 -1.81
CA PHE A 37 -24.76 2.29 -2.43
C PHE A 37 -24.37 2.43 -3.91
N GLU A 38 -25.14 3.19 -4.69
CA GLU A 38 -24.88 3.44 -6.10
C GLU A 38 -23.49 4.04 -6.30
N LYS A 39 -23.14 5.06 -5.53
CA LYS A 39 -21.82 5.71 -5.65
C LYS A 39 -20.69 4.74 -5.33
N LEU A 40 -20.80 3.94 -4.26
CA LEU A 40 -19.78 2.95 -3.94
C LEU A 40 -19.61 1.96 -5.09
N TRP A 41 -20.72 1.38 -5.57
CA TRP A 41 -20.67 0.39 -6.63
C TRP A 41 -20.10 0.96 -7.93
N GLN A 42 -20.54 2.16 -8.35
CA GLN A 42 -20.08 2.84 -9.57
C GLN A 42 -18.60 3.22 -9.51
N GLU A 43 -18.09 3.67 -8.36
CA GLU A 43 -16.66 3.99 -8.22
C GLU A 43 -15.81 2.72 -8.35
N PHE A 44 -16.25 1.58 -7.79
CA PHE A 44 -15.58 0.30 -8.03
C PHE A 44 -15.70 -0.15 -9.49
N ASP A 45 -16.87 -0.06 -10.11
CA ASP A 45 -17.10 -0.43 -11.50
C ASP A 45 -16.15 0.33 -12.46
N ARG A 46 -16.02 1.64 -12.22
CA ARG A 46 -15.18 2.54 -13.02
C ARG A 46 -13.69 2.41 -12.73
N LEU A 47 -13.31 2.21 -11.46
CA LEU A 47 -11.91 2.37 -11.05
C LEU A 47 -11.20 1.08 -10.72
N TYR A 48 -11.90 0.01 -10.34
CA TYR A 48 -11.22 -1.16 -9.80
C TYR A 48 -10.37 -1.85 -10.88
N GLY A 49 -9.06 -1.91 -10.65
CA GLY A 49 -8.09 -2.38 -11.65
C GLY A 49 -8.04 -3.90 -11.81
N SER A 50 -8.59 -4.65 -10.86
CA SER A 50 -8.29 -6.09 -10.74
C SER A 50 -9.44 -7.02 -11.11
N PHE A 51 -10.51 -6.53 -11.75
CA PHE A 51 -11.66 -7.37 -12.11
C PHE A 51 -11.28 -8.55 -13.02
N GLU A 52 -10.50 -8.30 -14.08
CA GLU A 52 -10.12 -9.33 -15.05
C GLU A 52 -9.21 -10.39 -14.42
N VAL A 53 -8.14 -9.96 -13.73
CA VAL A 53 -7.17 -10.86 -13.10
C VAL A 53 -7.80 -11.70 -11.99
N LYS A 54 -8.78 -11.14 -11.25
CA LYS A 54 -9.53 -11.86 -10.21
C LYS A 54 -10.76 -12.59 -10.74
N LYS A 55 -11.09 -12.47 -12.03
CA LYS A 55 -12.27 -13.08 -12.67
C LYS A 55 -13.58 -12.74 -11.93
N ILE A 56 -13.73 -11.48 -11.53
CA ILE A 56 -14.89 -11.00 -10.78
C ILE A 56 -15.96 -10.47 -11.73
N ASP A 57 -17.20 -10.94 -11.57
CA ASP A 57 -18.38 -10.34 -12.20
C ASP A 57 -18.99 -9.28 -11.27
N TRP A 58 -18.60 -8.02 -11.48
CA TRP A 58 -19.08 -6.91 -10.66
C TRP A 58 -20.56 -6.57 -10.89
N LYS A 59 -21.09 -6.91 -12.07
CA LYS A 59 -22.50 -6.72 -12.39
C LYS A 59 -23.37 -7.75 -11.67
N ALA A 60 -22.90 -8.99 -11.53
CA ALA A 60 -23.55 -9.99 -10.68
C ALA A 60 -23.62 -9.51 -9.21
N ALA A 61 -22.55 -8.90 -8.70
CA ALA A 61 -22.57 -8.29 -7.37
C ALA A 61 -23.65 -7.19 -7.26
N TYR A 62 -23.78 -6.30 -8.25
CA TYR A 62 -24.86 -5.30 -8.28
C TYR A 62 -26.23 -5.94 -8.18
N ASN A 63 -26.51 -6.93 -9.05
CA ASN A 63 -27.79 -7.61 -9.12
C ASN A 63 -28.15 -8.33 -7.82
N GLN A 64 -27.14 -8.81 -7.08
CA GLN A 64 -27.32 -9.48 -5.79
C GLN A 64 -27.61 -8.48 -4.66
N TYR A 65 -26.86 -7.38 -4.57
CA TYR A 65 -26.88 -6.51 -3.40
C TYR A 65 -27.78 -5.28 -3.54
N ARG A 66 -27.91 -4.70 -4.74
CA ARG A 66 -28.74 -3.50 -4.96
C ARG A 66 -30.20 -3.66 -4.53
N PRO A 67 -30.90 -4.79 -4.79
CA PRO A 67 -32.31 -4.94 -4.41
C PRO A 67 -32.55 -4.90 -2.89
N GLN A 68 -31.51 -5.14 -2.08
CA GLN A 68 -31.57 -5.13 -0.62
C GLN A 68 -31.55 -3.70 -0.04
N VAL A 69 -31.13 -2.71 -0.83
CA VAL A 69 -31.05 -1.30 -0.41
C VAL A 69 -32.32 -0.57 -0.79
N LYS A 70 -32.95 0.07 0.19
CA LYS A 70 -34.16 0.90 0.08
C LYS A 70 -33.90 2.24 0.76
N THR A 71 -34.74 3.24 0.50
CA THR A 71 -34.69 4.54 1.21
C THR A 71 -34.82 4.41 2.73
N SER A 72 -35.48 3.35 3.22
CA SER A 72 -35.64 3.04 4.65
C SER A 72 -34.51 2.18 5.24
N THR A 73 -33.50 1.78 4.46
CA THR A 73 -32.38 0.97 4.94
C THR A 73 -31.59 1.74 6.00
N THR A 74 -31.39 1.12 7.16
CA THR A 74 -30.62 1.71 8.25
C THR A 74 -29.14 1.80 7.91
N GLU A 75 -28.40 2.68 8.59
CA GLU A 75 -26.97 2.84 8.40
C GLU A 75 -26.20 1.51 8.60
N ALA A 76 -26.52 0.76 9.66
CA ALA A 76 -25.89 -0.53 9.95
C ALA A 76 -26.20 -1.61 8.90
N ALA A 77 -27.44 -1.62 8.35
CA ALA A 77 -27.81 -2.54 7.30
C ALA A 77 -27.10 -2.20 5.98
N LEU A 78 -27.04 -0.91 5.62
CA LEU A 78 -26.30 -0.43 4.45
C LEU A 78 -24.82 -0.82 4.53
N TYR A 79 -24.19 -0.60 5.70
CA TYR A 79 -22.81 -0.99 5.95
C TYR A 79 -22.60 -2.48 5.71
N SER A 80 -23.46 -3.32 6.29
CA SER A 80 -23.35 -4.77 6.17
C SER A 80 -23.52 -5.26 4.73
N ILE A 81 -24.43 -4.66 3.96
CA ILE A 81 -24.62 -4.94 2.53
C ILE A 81 -23.37 -4.58 1.74
N MET A 82 -22.82 -3.37 1.94
CA MET A 82 -21.61 -2.91 1.25
C MET A 82 -20.39 -3.77 1.58
N VAL A 83 -20.19 -4.11 2.86
CA VAL A 83 -19.09 -5.00 3.29
C VAL A 83 -19.24 -6.39 2.66
N SER A 84 -20.47 -6.92 2.61
CA SER A 84 -20.74 -8.21 1.97
C SER A 84 -20.44 -8.17 0.47
N MET A 85 -20.75 -7.06 -0.20
CA MET A 85 -20.45 -6.85 -1.61
C MET A 85 -18.95 -6.74 -1.89
N LEU A 86 -18.19 -6.07 -1.02
CA LEU A 86 -16.74 -5.87 -1.18
C LEU A 86 -15.91 -7.11 -0.80
N THR A 87 -16.40 -7.95 0.12
CA THR A 87 -15.64 -9.08 0.67
C THR A 87 -15.13 -10.09 -0.36
N PRO A 88 -15.93 -10.50 -1.38
CA PRO A 88 -15.47 -11.40 -2.43
C PRO A 88 -14.31 -10.88 -3.27
N LEU A 89 -14.06 -9.56 -3.32
CA LEU A 89 -12.92 -8.98 -4.03
C LEU A 89 -11.58 -9.41 -3.45
N ASN A 90 -11.56 -9.84 -2.18
CA ASN A 90 -10.39 -10.39 -1.49
C ASN A 90 -9.10 -9.59 -1.77
N ASP A 91 -9.12 -8.30 -1.41
CA ASP A 91 -8.08 -7.34 -1.76
C ASP A 91 -7.65 -6.55 -0.52
N ASN A 92 -6.36 -6.59 -0.16
CA ASN A 92 -5.89 -5.93 1.06
C ASN A 92 -5.86 -4.40 0.95
N HIS A 93 -5.93 -3.85 -0.27
CA HIS A 93 -6.05 -2.41 -0.46
C HIS A 93 -7.49 -1.90 -0.34
N ILE A 94 -8.50 -2.77 -0.27
CA ILE A 94 -9.87 -2.31 -0.04
C ILE A 94 -10.09 -2.03 1.45
N PHE A 95 -10.69 -0.87 1.74
CA PHE A 95 -11.30 -0.61 3.03
C PHE A 95 -12.62 0.13 2.87
N LEU A 96 -13.48 0.02 3.90
CA LEU A 96 -14.62 0.91 4.12
C LEU A 96 -14.57 1.39 5.57
N ARG A 97 -14.55 2.71 5.76
CA ARG A 97 -14.43 3.37 7.07
C ARG A 97 -15.64 4.27 7.28
N PRO A 98 -16.60 3.83 8.11
CA PRO A 98 -17.68 4.68 8.57
C PRO A 98 -17.17 5.87 9.41
N LEU A 99 -18.03 6.88 9.61
CA LEU A 99 -17.75 7.95 10.55
C LEU A 99 -17.64 7.38 11.97
N ARG A 100 -16.72 7.91 12.79
CA ARG A 100 -16.55 7.44 14.19
C ARG A 100 -17.84 7.55 15.02
N SER A 101 -18.68 8.54 14.73
CA SER A 101 -19.98 8.75 15.39
C SER A 101 -21.01 7.66 15.11
N SER A 102 -20.84 6.87 14.04
CA SER A 102 -21.76 5.77 13.71
C SER A 102 -21.63 4.56 14.64
N GLY A 103 -20.51 4.43 15.36
CA GLY A 103 -20.20 3.24 16.17
C GLY A 103 -19.94 1.97 15.35
N LEU A 104 -19.95 2.05 14.02
CA LEU A 104 -19.68 0.91 13.13
C LEU A 104 -18.18 0.60 13.05
N PRO A 105 -17.80 -0.68 12.96
CA PRO A 105 -16.40 -1.06 12.87
C PRO A 105 -15.79 -0.66 11.51
N PRO A 106 -14.47 -0.52 11.44
CA PRO A 106 -13.77 -0.31 10.18
C PRO A 106 -13.62 -1.65 9.43
N TYR A 107 -13.92 -1.70 8.12
CA TYR A 107 -13.74 -2.89 7.27
C TYR A 107 -12.45 -2.82 6.46
N SER A 108 -11.66 -3.89 6.46
CA SER A 108 -10.48 -4.07 5.60
C SER A 108 -10.62 -5.38 4.82
N GLY A 109 -10.35 -5.35 3.51
CA GLY A 109 -10.43 -6.53 2.65
C GLY A 109 -9.20 -7.43 2.74
N GLY A 110 -9.23 -8.51 1.95
CA GLY A 110 -8.08 -9.39 1.75
C GLY A 110 -7.74 -10.29 2.94
N ILE A 111 -6.56 -10.91 2.92
CA ILE A 111 -6.08 -11.77 4.00
C ILE A 111 -5.64 -10.95 5.22
N LEU A 112 -5.11 -9.74 5.00
CA LEU A 112 -4.63 -8.85 6.06
C LEU A 112 -5.76 -8.28 6.91
N GLY A 113 -6.96 -8.08 6.34
CA GLY A 113 -8.15 -7.71 7.10
C GLY A 113 -8.80 -8.86 7.85
N ARG A 114 -8.46 -10.12 7.53
CA ARG A 114 -9.15 -11.32 8.04
C ARG A 114 -8.32 -12.17 9.00
N LYS A 115 -6.99 -12.06 8.99
CA LYS A 115 -6.09 -12.91 9.77
C LYS A 115 -5.07 -12.08 10.52
N THR A 116 -4.76 -12.52 11.74
CA THR A 116 -3.57 -12.10 12.48
C THR A 116 -2.41 -13.03 12.11
N PHE A 117 -1.22 -12.46 11.94
CA PHE A 117 0.00 -13.20 11.60
C PHE A 117 0.99 -13.11 12.76
N GLU A 118 1.27 -14.26 13.38
CA GLU A 118 2.16 -14.43 14.55
C GLU A 118 3.50 -15.07 14.16
N ASP A 119 3.89 -14.91 12.89
CA ASP A 119 5.07 -15.49 12.24
C ASP A 119 6.29 -14.56 12.23
N PHE A 120 6.19 -13.40 12.89
CA PHE A 120 7.30 -12.47 13.07
C PHE A 120 7.19 -11.69 14.38
N ASP A 121 8.33 -11.50 15.06
CA ASP A 121 8.48 -10.63 16.22
C ASP A 121 9.77 -9.82 16.05
N LYS A 122 9.61 -8.50 15.83
CA LYS A 122 10.73 -7.57 15.69
C LYS A 122 11.70 -7.62 16.86
N SER A 123 11.20 -7.78 18.09
CA SER A 123 12.03 -7.81 19.29
C SER A 123 12.92 -9.06 19.34
N VAL A 124 12.52 -10.14 18.67
CA VAL A 124 13.35 -11.35 18.50
C VAL A 124 14.42 -11.09 17.46
N ALA A 125 14.06 -10.60 16.27
CA ALA A 125 15.02 -10.31 15.21
C ALA A 125 16.09 -9.29 15.64
N GLU A 126 15.71 -8.25 16.38
CA GLU A 126 16.66 -7.23 16.85
C GLU A 126 17.70 -7.77 17.87
N LYS A 127 17.45 -8.91 18.53
CA LYS A 127 18.45 -9.54 19.42
C LYS A 127 19.64 -10.15 18.67
N TYR A 128 19.48 -10.43 17.37
CA TYR A 128 20.57 -10.92 16.53
C TYR A 128 21.54 -9.80 16.12
N LEU A 129 21.15 -8.53 16.30
CA LEU A 129 21.94 -7.40 15.83
C LEU A 129 23.08 -7.06 16.79
N ILE A 130 24.29 -7.02 16.25
CA ILE A 130 25.41 -6.29 16.82
C ILE A 130 25.48 -4.90 16.18
N GLN A 131 25.91 -3.91 16.95
CA GLN A 131 26.07 -2.52 16.47
C GLN A 131 24.76 -1.93 15.89
N ARG A 132 23.62 -2.26 16.51
CA ARG A 132 22.30 -1.74 16.14
C ARG A 132 22.30 -0.20 16.12
N LYS A 133 21.83 0.36 15.02
CA LYS A 133 21.61 1.78 14.79
C LYS A 133 20.23 1.99 14.19
N THR A 134 19.77 3.24 14.23
CA THR A 134 18.56 3.68 13.54
C THR A 134 18.91 4.86 12.65
N TYR A 135 18.17 5.00 11.55
CA TYR A 135 18.17 6.20 10.73
C TYR A 135 16.73 6.71 10.69
N GLY A 136 16.45 7.76 11.46
CA GLY A 136 15.09 8.22 11.69
C GLY A 136 14.19 7.13 12.31
N ASP A 137 12.92 7.17 11.93
CA ASP A 137 11.86 6.24 12.30
C ASP A 137 11.68 5.08 11.31
N ALA A 138 12.21 5.21 10.10
CA ALA A 138 11.93 4.28 9.00
C ALA A 138 12.95 3.15 8.82
N ILE A 139 14.17 3.25 9.38
CA ILE A 139 15.22 2.25 9.15
C ILE A 139 15.94 1.88 10.44
N VAL A 140 16.04 0.57 10.71
CA VAL A 140 16.96 -0.01 11.69
C VAL A 140 18.05 -0.73 10.91
N TYR A 141 19.32 -0.53 11.24
CA TYR A 141 20.42 -1.21 10.54
C TYR A 141 21.55 -1.56 11.52
N GLY A 142 22.45 -2.42 11.10
CA GLY A 142 23.56 -2.88 11.92
C GLY A 142 24.25 -4.06 11.26
N LYS A 143 24.77 -4.98 12.07
CA LYS A 143 25.35 -6.23 11.59
C LYS A 143 24.75 -7.42 12.34
N LEU A 144 24.72 -8.58 11.71
CA LEU A 144 24.35 -9.85 12.35
C LEU A 144 25.58 -10.62 12.83
N SER A 145 26.75 -10.34 12.23
CA SER A 145 28.05 -10.89 12.61
C SER A 145 29.16 -9.91 12.23
N ALA A 146 30.43 -10.28 12.39
CA ALA A 146 31.54 -9.43 11.93
C ALA A 146 31.45 -9.12 10.41
N THR A 147 30.84 -10.02 9.63
CA THR A 147 30.84 -10.00 8.16
C THR A 147 29.47 -9.82 7.53
N ILE A 148 28.36 -9.93 8.26
CA ILE A 148 27.01 -9.84 7.68
C ILE A 148 26.34 -8.54 8.09
N GLY A 149 25.96 -7.72 7.12
CA GLY A 149 25.19 -6.49 7.33
C GLY A 149 23.68 -6.76 7.43
N TYR A 150 22.96 -5.84 8.06
CA TYR A 150 21.51 -5.93 8.20
C TYR A 150 20.84 -4.58 8.02
N ILE A 151 19.72 -4.57 7.30
CA ILE A 151 18.88 -3.39 7.05
C ILE A 151 17.41 -3.79 7.20
N ASN A 152 16.72 -3.26 8.20
CA ASN A 152 15.26 -3.34 8.34
C ASN A 152 14.62 -2.06 7.82
N LEU A 153 13.86 -2.20 6.74
CA LEU A 153 13.09 -1.13 6.12
C LEU A 153 11.67 -1.21 6.66
N LEU A 154 11.29 -0.32 7.58
CA LEU A 154 10.01 -0.40 8.29
C LEU A 154 8.82 0.09 7.45
N HIS A 155 9.04 1.11 6.62
CA HIS A 155 8.04 1.68 5.71
C HIS A 155 8.74 2.57 4.67
N PHE A 156 8.00 3.04 3.67
CA PHE A 156 8.46 3.94 2.59
C PHE A 156 7.70 5.29 2.57
N GLU A 157 7.31 5.81 3.74
CA GLU A 157 6.43 6.99 3.83
C GLU A 157 7.19 8.32 4.03
N ASN A 158 8.47 8.28 4.37
CA ASN A 158 9.28 9.50 4.47
C ASN A 158 9.59 10.08 3.08
N ASN A 159 9.99 11.36 3.03
CA ASN A 159 10.35 12.02 1.78
C ASN A 159 11.50 11.28 1.06
N TYR A 160 11.46 11.25 -0.27
CA TYR A 160 12.50 10.65 -1.11
C TYR A 160 13.96 10.96 -0.70
N LEU A 161 14.30 12.23 -0.41
CA LEU A 161 15.66 12.63 -0.05
C LEU A 161 16.12 12.09 1.29
N PHE A 162 15.20 11.72 2.18
CA PHE A 162 15.54 11.01 3.43
C PHE A 162 16.17 9.66 3.11
N TYR A 163 15.53 8.87 2.23
CA TYR A 163 16.01 7.52 1.89
C TYR A 163 17.30 7.56 1.07
N VAL A 164 17.45 8.53 0.15
CA VAL A 164 18.71 8.72 -0.59
C VAL A 164 19.89 8.86 0.38
N LYS A 165 19.79 9.79 1.34
CA LYS A 165 20.84 10.04 2.34
C LYS A 165 21.03 8.85 3.28
N ALA A 166 19.95 8.19 3.67
CA ALA A 166 20.00 7.05 4.57
C ALA A 166 20.77 5.89 3.93
N ILE A 167 20.41 5.50 2.70
CA ILE A 167 21.03 4.35 2.04
C ILE A 167 22.46 4.63 1.62
N ASP A 168 22.80 5.85 1.21
CA ASP A 168 24.20 6.24 0.98
C ASP A 168 25.05 6.00 2.24
N LYS A 169 24.58 6.48 3.41
CA LYS A 169 25.29 6.28 4.68
C LYS A 169 25.38 4.81 5.08
N ILE A 170 24.25 4.08 4.99
CA ILE A 170 24.17 2.70 5.47
C ILE A 170 25.05 1.78 4.61
N LEU A 171 25.00 1.92 3.28
CA LEU A 171 25.82 1.09 2.40
C LEU A 171 27.31 1.45 2.49
N ASP A 172 27.67 2.68 2.84
CA ASP A 172 29.06 3.02 3.14
C ASP A 172 29.56 2.29 4.40
N GLU A 173 28.76 2.27 5.47
CA GLU A 173 29.10 1.57 6.71
C GLU A 173 29.09 0.03 6.58
N LEU A 174 28.28 -0.50 5.67
CA LEU A 174 28.15 -1.95 5.42
C LEU A 174 28.95 -2.43 4.21
N ARG A 175 29.73 -1.55 3.56
CA ARG A 175 30.46 -1.80 2.30
C ARG A 175 31.30 -3.08 2.33
N ASP A 176 31.97 -3.33 3.46
CA ASP A 176 32.88 -4.46 3.63
C ASP A 176 32.19 -5.77 4.03
N SER A 177 30.87 -5.76 4.24
CA SER A 177 30.11 -6.97 4.56
C SER A 177 30.24 -8.00 3.41
N LYS A 178 30.30 -9.28 3.75
CA LYS A 178 30.22 -10.40 2.79
C LYS A 178 28.85 -10.47 2.12
N GLY A 179 27.80 -10.11 2.84
CA GLY A 179 26.44 -9.97 2.34
C GLY A 179 25.57 -9.15 3.27
N ILE A 180 24.34 -8.86 2.84
CA ILE A 180 23.36 -8.07 3.61
C ILE A 180 22.03 -8.82 3.69
N VAL A 181 21.45 -8.87 4.89
CA VAL A 181 20.05 -9.26 5.08
C VAL A 181 19.17 -8.01 5.07
N ILE A 182 18.14 -7.98 4.22
CA ILE A 182 17.14 -6.92 4.18
C ILE A 182 15.84 -7.44 4.79
N GLU A 183 15.44 -6.86 5.90
CA GLU A 183 14.21 -7.18 6.61
C GLU A 183 13.05 -6.34 6.06
N MET A 184 12.01 -7.01 5.55
CA MET A 184 10.79 -6.42 4.99
C MET A 184 9.52 -6.95 5.66
N ARG A 185 9.61 -7.79 6.70
CA ARG A 185 8.46 -8.47 7.30
C ARG A 185 7.46 -7.54 7.99
N GLU A 186 7.83 -6.30 8.31
CA GLU A 186 6.91 -5.27 8.81
C GLU A 186 6.56 -4.19 7.78
N ASN A 187 7.14 -4.26 6.58
CA ASN A 187 7.05 -3.17 5.61
C ASN A 187 5.71 -3.17 4.87
N GLY A 188 4.85 -2.22 5.23
CA GLY A 188 3.55 -2.03 4.60
C GLY A 188 3.53 -1.20 3.30
N GLY A 189 4.70 -0.83 2.78
CA GLY A 189 4.85 0.01 1.60
C GLY A 189 4.95 1.50 1.91
N GLY A 190 4.48 2.33 0.97
CA GLY A 190 4.64 3.78 0.96
C GLY A 190 4.78 4.31 -0.46
N GLU A 191 5.87 5.01 -0.78
CA GLU A 191 6.12 5.54 -2.12
C GLU A 191 6.93 4.56 -2.99
N ASP A 192 6.40 4.19 -4.16
CA ASP A 192 7.06 3.27 -5.10
C ASP A 192 8.42 3.78 -5.59
N ARG A 193 8.57 5.10 -5.74
CA ARG A 193 9.85 5.71 -6.14
C ARG A 193 10.93 5.48 -5.09
N VAL A 194 10.57 5.51 -3.79
CA VAL A 194 11.49 5.18 -2.70
C VAL A 194 11.88 3.71 -2.78
N SER A 195 10.89 2.82 -2.86
CA SER A 195 11.11 1.37 -3.03
C SER A 195 12.08 1.08 -4.17
N GLN A 196 11.84 1.65 -5.37
CA GLN A 196 12.69 1.46 -6.53
C GLN A 196 14.10 2.02 -6.33
N HIS A 197 14.24 3.22 -5.78
CA HIS A 197 15.56 3.81 -5.51
C HIS A 197 16.40 2.93 -4.59
N ILE A 198 15.82 2.41 -3.50
CA ILE A 198 16.52 1.54 -2.56
C ILE A 198 16.90 0.22 -3.24
N ALA A 199 15.97 -0.42 -3.96
CA ALA A 199 16.24 -1.69 -4.65
C ALA A 199 17.35 -1.53 -5.72
N ASN A 200 17.39 -0.41 -6.42
CA ASN A 200 18.41 -0.07 -7.41
C ASN A 200 19.83 0.05 -6.83
N ARG A 201 19.96 0.20 -5.49
CA ARG A 201 21.26 0.15 -4.80
C ARG A 201 21.85 -1.25 -4.70
N PHE A 202 21.10 -2.28 -5.10
CA PHE A 202 21.53 -3.67 -5.11
C PHE A 202 21.61 -4.24 -6.53
N ALA A 203 21.40 -3.39 -7.55
CA ALA A 203 21.37 -3.80 -8.95
C ALA A 203 22.74 -3.69 -9.62
N SER A 204 23.11 -4.70 -10.42
CA SER A 204 24.28 -4.66 -11.30
C SER A 204 23.91 -4.32 -12.76
N GLU A 205 22.68 -4.63 -13.17
CA GLU A 205 22.22 -4.54 -14.55
C GLU A 205 20.77 -4.06 -14.62
N LYS A 206 20.35 -3.65 -15.82
CA LYS A 206 18.97 -3.23 -16.07
C LYS A 206 18.09 -4.41 -16.46
N HIS A 207 17.07 -4.70 -15.66
CA HIS A 207 16.06 -5.73 -15.93
C HIS A 207 14.65 -5.18 -15.69
N LEU A 208 13.67 -5.65 -16.46
CA LEU A 208 12.26 -5.32 -16.21
C LEU A 208 11.86 -5.89 -14.85
N ALA A 209 11.34 -5.05 -13.95
CA ALA A 209 10.88 -5.48 -12.63
C ALA A 209 9.38 -5.74 -12.62
N PHE A 210 8.59 -4.81 -13.15
CA PHE A 210 7.14 -4.94 -13.24
C PHE A 210 6.56 -3.94 -14.22
N THR A 211 5.29 -4.12 -14.55
CA THR A 211 4.50 -3.18 -15.34
C THR A 211 3.26 -2.76 -14.59
N SER A 212 2.85 -1.50 -14.76
CA SER A 212 1.60 -0.97 -14.19
C SER A 212 0.82 -0.23 -15.27
N ARG A 213 -0.50 -0.35 -15.24
CA ARG A 213 -1.42 0.43 -16.07
C ARG A 213 -2.65 0.81 -15.26
N LEU A 214 -3.13 2.04 -15.41
CA LEU A 214 -4.27 2.55 -14.65
C LEU A 214 -5.57 2.38 -15.43
N ARG A 215 -6.69 2.13 -14.75
CA ARG A 215 -8.03 2.19 -15.35
C ARG A 215 -8.25 3.58 -15.96
N ASN A 216 -8.66 3.62 -17.23
CA ASN A 216 -8.81 4.86 -17.99
C ASN A 216 -10.04 4.86 -18.92
N GLY A 217 -11.08 4.11 -18.58
CA GLY A 217 -12.30 4.07 -19.38
C GLY A 217 -13.45 3.31 -18.72
N PRO A 218 -14.63 3.32 -19.37
CA PRO A 218 -15.86 2.74 -18.82
C PRO A 218 -15.83 1.21 -18.78
N GLN A 219 -15.15 0.52 -19.71
CA GLN A 219 -15.06 -0.94 -19.65
C GLN A 219 -14.05 -1.37 -18.60
N HIS A 220 -14.27 -2.54 -17.98
CA HIS A 220 -13.34 -3.09 -16.98
C HIS A 220 -11.94 -3.37 -17.54
N SER A 221 -11.86 -3.58 -18.86
CA SER A 221 -10.64 -3.79 -19.64
C SER A 221 -9.96 -2.50 -20.13
N ASP A 222 -10.58 -1.33 -19.92
CA ASP A 222 -10.04 -0.07 -20.43
C ASP A 222 -8.93 0.46 -19.53
N PHE A 223 -7.69 0.20 -19.95
CA PHE A 223 -6.48 0.69 -19.30
C PHE A 223 -5.76 1.73 -20.15
N GLY A 224 -5.08 2.66 -19.48
CA GLY A 224 -4.14 3.58 -20.10
C GLY A 224 -2.85 2.89 -20.56
N PRO A 225 -1.86 3.68 -21.02
CA PRO A 225 -0.55 3.15 -21.41
C PRO A 225 0.09 2.33 -20.31
N THR A 226 0.72 1.21 -20.69
CA THR A 226 1.50 0.39 -19.76
C THR A 226 2.83 1.05 -19.44
N LEU A 227 3.03 1.39 -18.17
CA LEU A 227 4.28 1.87 -17.62
C LEU A 227 5.18 0.68 -17.27
N LYS A 228 6.48 0.82 -17.53
CA LYS A 228 7.50 -0.19 -17.24
C LYS A 228 8.45 0.31 -16.16
N PHE A 229 8.64 -0.52 -15.14
CA PHE A 229 9.52 -0.25 -14.03
C PHE A 229 10.69 -1.23 -14.07
N TYR A 230 11.89 -0.76 -13.79
CA TYR A 230 13.12 -1.53 -13.96
C TYR A 230 13.88 -1.57 -12.64
N THR A 231 14.55 -2.68 -12.39
CA THR A 231 15.77 -2.63 -11.57
C THR A 231 16.90 -2.14 -12.47
N GLN A 232 17.77 -1.27 -11.96
CA GLN A 232 18.98 -0.81 -12.66
C GLN A 232 19.92 -0.13 -11.66
N PRO A 233 21.24 -0.12 -11.88
CA PRO A 233 22.16 0.62 -11.02
C PRO A 233 21.77 2.10 -10.88
N GLU A 234 21.65 2.57 -9.64
CA GLU A 234 21.34 3.97 -9.33
C GLU A 234 22.09 4.43 -8.08
N GLY A 235 22.50 5.70 -8.01
CA GLY A 235 23.19 6.27 -6.86
C GLY A 235 24.70 6.00 -6.83
N ASN A 236 25.34 6.37 -5.73
CA ASN A 236 26.81 6.47 -5.64
C ASN A 236 27.55 5.12 -5.55
N TYR A 237 26.85 4.06 -5.12
CA TYR A 237 27.42 2.74 -4.90
C TYR A 237 26.32 1.69 -4.94
N GLN A 238 26.61 0.57 -5.61
CA GLN A 238 25.76 -0.61 -5.67
C GLN A 238 26.38 -1.76 -4.89
N PHE A 239 25.62 -2.34 -3.97
CA PHE A 239 26.01 -3.53 -3.22
C PHE A 239 25.59 -4.78 -4.00
N THR A 240 26.51 -5.35 -4.77
CA THR A 240 26.25 -6.50 -5.67
C THR A 240 26.76 -7.84 -5.12
N LYS A 241 27.13 -7.89 -3.83
CA LYS A 241 27.44 -9.13 -3.09
C LYS A 241 26.14 -9.84 -2.66
N PRO A 242 26.16 -11.06 -2.09
CA PRO A 242 24.95 -11.76 -1.65
C PRO A 242 24.00 -10.90 -0.80
N VAL A 243 22.71 -10.95 -1.14
CA VAL A 243 21.62 -10.28 -0.40
C VAL A 243 20.50 -11.26 -0.14
N VAL A 244 19.99 -11.30 1.09
CA VAL A 244 18.79 -12.07 1.43
C VAL A 244 17.69 -11.12 1.87
N VAL A 245 16.51 -11.18 1.25
CA VAL A 245 15.35 -10.35 1.62
C VAL A 245 14.35 -11.22 2.38
N LEU A 246 13.97 -10.78 3.59
CA LEU A 246 13.00 -11.47 4.43
C LEU A 246 11.60 -10.89 4.22
N THR A 247 10.64 -11.74 3.83
CA THR A 247 9.25 -11.32 3.55
C THR A 247 8.24 -12.09 4.38
N ARG A 248 7.06 -11.50 4.57
CA ARG A 248 5.87 -12.22 5.03
C ARG A 248 4.60 -11.60 4.47
N ARG A 249 3.43 -12.12 4.88
CA ARG A 249 2.13 -11.62 4.44
C ARG A 249 1.91 -10.12 4.70
N ALA A 250 2.49 -9.57 5.77
CA ALA A 250 2.46 -8.15 6.06
C ALA A 250 3.40 -7.29 5.20
N THR A 251 4.27 -7.88 4.38
CA THR A 251 4.97 -7.18 3.31
C THR A 251 3.96 -6.91 2.19
N PHE A 252 3.52 -5.67 2.01
CA PHE A 252 2.48 -5.33 1.03
C PHE A 252 2.75 -3.98 0.32
N SER A 253 1.98 -3.64 -0.72
CA SER A 253 2.08 -2.36 -1.45
C SER A 253 3.47 -2.13 -2.04
N SER A 254 4.08 -0.96 -1.86
CA SER A 254 5.44 -0.70 -2.36
C SER A 254 6.51 -1.62 -1.76
N GLY A 255 6.21 -2.33 -0.65
CA GLY A 255 7.04 -3.43 -0.17
C GLY A 255 7.09 -4.61 -1.16
N GLU A 256 6.02 -4.84 -1.92
CA GLU A 256 5.96 -5.86 -2.97
C GLU A 256 6.62 -5.39 -4.26
N THR A 257 6.49 -4.11 -4.63
CA THR A 257 7.25 -3.56 -5.78
C THR A 257 8.76 -3.58 -5.48
N PHE A 258 9.16 -3.40 -4.22
CA PHE A 258 10.55 -3.59 -3.78
C PHE A 258 10.99 -5.04 -4.02
N VAL A 259 10.20 -6.02 -3.57
CA VAL A 259 10.49 -7.46 -3.75
C VAL A 259 10.56 -7.83 -5.23
N LEU A 260 9.62 -7.38 -6.07
CA LEU A 260 9.67 -7.62 -7.53
C LEU A 260 10.94 -7.06 -8.16
N THR A 261 11.37 -5.87 -7.72
CA THR A 261 12.59 -5.21 -8.21
C THR A 261 13.84 -5.94 -7.75
N MET A 262 13.92 -6.32 -6.47
CA MET A 262 15.05 -7.04 -5.88
C MET A 262 15.23 -8.42 -6.51
N LYS A 263 14.14 -9.16 -6.77
CA LYS A 263 14.14 -10.52 -7.34
C LYS A 263 14.75 -10.60 -8.75
N GLN A 264 14.93 -9.47 -9.42
CA GLN A 264 15.59 -9.41 -10.73
C GLN A 264 17.12 -9.52 -10.65
N ASN A 265 17.70 -9.42 -9.46
CA ASN A 265 19.15 -9.47 -9.27
C ASN A 265 19.59 -10.89 -8.91
N GLN A 266 20.61 -11.41 -9.61
CA GLN A 266 21.07 -12.81 -9.48
C GLN A 266 21.65 -13.12 -8.09
N ASN A 267 22.15 -12.11 -7.38
CA ASN A 267 22.73 -12.21 -6.05
C ASN A 267 21.70 -12.06 -4.91
N VAL A 268 20.40 -11.99 -5.23
CA VAL A 268 19.32 -11.83 -4.26
C VAL A 268 18.57 -13.15 -4.07
N THR A 269 18.31 -13.53 -2.81
CA THR A 269 17.40 -14.63 -2.44
C THR A 269 16.29 -14.12 -1.54
N ILE A 270 15.03 -14.47 -1.83
CA ILE A 270 13.88 -14.13 -0.99
C ILE A 270 13.56 -15.29 -0.05
N VAL A 271 13.51 -15.04 1.25
CA VAL A 271 13.23 -16.05 2.29
C VAL A 271 12.05 -15.60 3.15
N GLY A 272 11.19 -16.52 3.59
CA GLY A 272 10.10 -16.22 4.52
C GLY A 272 8.77 -16.77 4.05
N ASP A 273 7.71 -15.98 4.12
CA ASP A 273 6.38 -16.30 3.53
C ASP A 273 6.10 -15.43 2.31
N SER A 274 5.09 -15.81 1.53
CA SER A 274 4.59 -14.97 0.45
C SER A 274 4.12 -13.62 0.99
N THR A 275 4.26 -12.59 0.16
CA THR A 275 3.82 -11.23 0.46
C THR A 275 2.29 -11.11 0.51
N GLY A 276 1.78 -9.91 0.80
CA GLY A 276 0.36 -9.66 1.02
C GLY A 276 -0.53 -9.86 -0.21
N GLY A 277 -0.02 -9.61 -1.41
CA GLY A 277 -0.80 -9.62 -2.65
C GLY A 277 -1.71 -8.41 -2.74
N ALA A 278 -1.17 -7.22 -2.50
CA ALA A 278 -1.84 -5.94 -2.68
C ALA A 278 -0.82 -4.93 -3.23
N ILE A 279 -0.59 -4.99 -4.54
CA ILE A 279 0.44 -4.21 -5.23
C ILE A 279 -0.11 -2.91 -5.85
N PRO A 280 -1.29 -2.90 -6.50
CA PRO A 280 -1.79 -1.74 -7.22
C PRO A 280 -1.90 -0.47 -6.39
N ASP A 281 -1.63 0.67 -7.04
CA ASP A 281 -2.01 1.99 -6.54
C ASP A 281 -3.49 2.00 -6.17
N ALA A 282 -3.82 2.70 -5.09
CA ALA A 282 -5.20 2.76 -4.61
C ALA A 282 -5.60 4.19 -4.27
N MET A 283 -6.82 4.54 -4.62
CA MET A 283 -7.36 5.87 -4.37
C MET A 283 -8.39 5.84 -3.25
N ARG A 284 -8.36 6.88 -2.41
CA ARG A 284 -9.44 7.14 -1.45
C ARG A 284 -10.60 7.88 -2.13
N ARG A 285 -11.80 7.57 -1.69
CA ARG A 285 -13.07 8.17 -2.12
C ARG A 285 -13.98 8.35 -0.92
N GLU A 286 -14.94 9.25 -1.06
CA GLU A 286 -15.89 9.58 -0.02
C GLU A 286 -17.33 9.44 -0.54
N LEU A 287 -18.17 8.81 0.27
CA LEU A 287 -19.60 8.67 0.05
C LEU A 287 -20.36 9.89 0.59
N PRO A 288 -21.57 10.21 0.07
CA PRO A 288 -22.39 11.33 0.57
C PRO A 288 -22.66 11.33 2.07
N ASN A 289 -22.66 10.16 2.71
CA ASN A 289 -22.80 9.99 4.16
C ASN A 289 -21.49 10.20 4.96
N GLY A 290 -20.40 10.60 4.31
CA GLY A 290 -19.09 10.84 4.94
C GLY A 290 -18.26 9.59 5.16
N TRP A 291 -18.71 8.42 4.73
CA TRP A 291 -17.90 7.20 4.78
C TRP A 291 -16.78 7.27 3.75
N VAL A 292 -15.60 6.82 4.15
CA VAL A 292 -14.41 6.81 3.27
C VAL A 292 -14.11 5.38 2.87
N PHE A 293 -13.85 5.16 1.59
CA PHE A 293 -13.40 3.87 1.08
C PHE A 293 -12.13 4.02 0.22
N ARG A 294 -11.44 2.90 0.01
CA ARG A 294 -10.28 2.83 -0.87
C ARG A 294 -10.49 1.79 -1.96
N VAL A 295 -10.20 2.20 -3.20
CA VAL A 295 -10.34 1.38 -4.41
C VAL A 295 -8.98 1.26 -5.09
N PRO A 296 -8.46 0.05 -5.31
CA PRO A 296 -7.27 -0.21 -6.13
C PRO A 296 -7.54 0.12 -7.60
N ILE A 297 -6.69 0.93 -8.22
CA ILE A 297 -6.95 1.52 -9.55
C ILE A 297 -6.03 1.06 -10.66
N ALA A 298 -4.99 0.32 -10.31
CA ALA A 298 -3.99 -0.17 -11.24
C ALA A 298 -4.14 -1.66 -11.48
N ASP A 299 -3.63 -2.09 -12.63
CA ASP A 299 -3.32 -3.47 -12.93
C ASP A 299 -1.80 -3.61 -12.99
N VAL A 300 -1.24 -4.46 -12.12
CA VAL A 300 0.20 -4.61 -11.91
C VAL A 300 0.62 -6.05 -12.15
N HIS A 301 1.59 -6.23 -13.04
CA HIS A 301 2.11 -7.52 -13.45
C HIS A 301 3.63 -7.56 -13.25
N GLY A 302 4.15 -8.71 -12.84
CA GLY A 302 5.60 -8.96 -12.80
C GLY A 302 6.21 -9.04 -14.21
N PRO A 303 7.52 -9.32 -14.30
CA PRO A 303 8.23 -9.31 -15.58
C PRO A 303 7.85 -10.48 -16.48
N ASN A 304 7.30 -11.56 -15.89
CA ASN A 304 6.72 -12.70 -16.58
C ASN A 304 5.28 -12.47 -17.05
N GLY A 305 4.70 -11.30 -16.79
CA GLY A 305 3.32 -10.98 -17.13
C GLY A 305 2.29 -11.58 -16.17
N GLU A 306 2.69 -12.14 -15.03
CA GLU A 306 1.75 -12.64 -14.00
C GLU A 306 1.32 -11.53 -13.05
N SER A 307 0.06 -11.56 -12.62
CA SER A 307 -0.45 -10.73 -11.53
C SER A 307 -0.30 -11.48 -10.20
N TYR A 308 0.17 -10.76 -9.18
CA TYR A 308 0.29 -11.28 -7.80
C TYR A 308 -0.82 -10.75 -6.89
N GLU A 309 -1.77 -10.04 -7.46
CA GLU A 309 -2.86 -9.38 -6.74
C GLU A 309 -3.80 -10.42 -6.10
N GLY A 310 -4.03 -10.29 -4.79
CA GLY A 310 -4.76 -11.26 -3.97
C GLY A 310 -4.00 -12.55 -3.58
N ILE A 311 -2.80 -12.78 -4.14
CA ILE A 311 -2.01 -14.02 -3.95
C ILE A 311 -0.70 -13.76 -3.21
N GLY A 312 0.00 -12.68 -3.54
CA GLY A 312 1.33 -12.35 -3.06
C GLY A 312 2.45 -13.02 -3.87
N ILE A 313 3.64 -12.42 -3.80
CA ILE A 313 4.87 -12.91 -4.41
C ILE A 313 5.43 -14.02 -3.52
N ALA A 314 5.71 -15.18 -4.11
CA ALA A 314 6.30 -16.30 -3.38
C ALA A 314 7.80 -16.07 -3.08
N PRO A 315 8.27 -16.48 -1.89
CA PRO A 315 9.69 -16.48 -1.59
C PRO A 315 10.40 -17.58 -2.40
N ASP A 316 11.71 -17.47 -2.57
CA ASP A 316 12.52 -18.54 -3.15
C ASP A 316 12.66 -19.70 -2.15
N ILE A 317 12.69 -19.38 -0.85
CA ILE A 317 12.73 -20.37 0.23
C ILE A 317 11.62 -20.06 1.25
N LEU A 318 10.62 -20.94 1.31
CA LEU A 318 9.49 -20.84 2.23
C LEU A 318 9.90 -21.25 3.65
N ILE A 319 9.95 -20.30 4.58
CA ILE A 319 10.14 -20.53 6.01
C ILE A 319 9.17 -19.64 6.78
N LYS A 320 8.23 -20.27 7.49
CA LYS A 320 7.30 -19.57 8.38
C LYS A 320 7.70 -19.88 9.82
N ASN A 321 8.07 -18.86 10.58
CA ASN A 321 8.32 -19.05 12.00
C ASN A 321 7.04 -19.50 12.68
N LYS A 322 7.18 -20.45 13.60
CA LYS A 322 6.13 -20.78 14.55
C LYS A 322 6.18 -19.78 15.69
N LYS A 323 5.02 -19.42 16.23
CA LYS A 323 4.93 -18.61 17.45
C LYS A 323 5.77 -19.16 18.60
N SER A 324 5.86 -20.49 18.72
CA SER A 324 6.70 -21.16 19.73
C SER A 324 8.20 -20.91 19.55
N GLU A 325 8.67 -20.79 18.30
CA GLU A 325 10.08 -20.50 18.00
C GLU A 325 10.41 -19.06 18.37
N LEU A 326 9.55 -18.11 17.99
CA LEU A 326 9.70 -16.70 18.35
C LEU A 326 9.65 -16.50 19.88
N THR A 327 8.74 -17.20 20.57
CA THR A 327 8.66 -17.18 22.04
C THR A 327 9.95 -17.68 22.70
N ALA A 328 10.62 -18.65 22.06
CA ALA A 328 11.93 -19.15 22.48
C ALA A 328 13.10 -18.25 22.05
N GLY A 329 12.83 -17.09 21.44
CA GLY A 329 13.84 -16.16 20.97
C GLY A 329 14.54 -16.58 19.68
N LYS A 330 13.93 -17.49 18.89
CA LYS A 330 14.47 -17.99 17.63
C LYS A 330 13.68 -17.50 16.43
N ASP A 331 14.40 -17.04 15.42
CA ASP A 331 13.83 -16.62 14.13
C ASP A 331 14.45 -17.46 13.01
N ALA A 332 13.77 -18.55 12.64
CA ALA A 332 14.26 -19.52 11.67
C ALA A 332 14.47 -18.93 10.28
N ALA A 333 13.65 -17.95 9.87
CA ALA A 333 13.84 -17.27 8.59
C ALA A 333 15.10 -16.38 8.61
N LEU A 334 15.35 -15.67 9.70
CA LEU A 334 16.57 -14.85 9.86
C LEU A 334 17.83 -15.73 10.00
N GLU A 335 17.76 -16.82 10.77
CA GLU A 335 18.85 -17.81 10.88
C GLU A 335 19.18 -18.38 9.50
N LYS A 336 18.16 -18.74 8.70
CA LYS A 336 18.40 -19.20 7.34
C LYS A 336 19.07 -18.14 6.46
N ALA A 337 18.70 -16.86 6.62
CA ALA A 337 19.31 -15.78 5.87
C ALA A 337 20.79 -15.59 6.21
N ILE A 338 21.16 -15.77 7.48
CA ILE A 338 22.56 -15.77 7.94
C ILE A 338 23.31 -16.94 7.29
N ASP A 339 22.77 -18.16 7.36
CA ASP A 339 23.37 -19.37 6.79
C ASP A 339 23.59 -19.30 5.26
N LEU A 340 22.83 -18.49 4.54
CA LEU A 340 22.99 -18.32 3.09
C LEU A 340 24.13 -17.36 2.72
N ILE A 341 24.62 -16.55 3.67
CA ILE A 341 25.66 -15.54 3.45
C ILE A 341 27.01 -15.97 4.04
N ASP A 342 27.00 -16.70 5.17
CA ASP A 342 28.21 -17.26 5.78
C ASP A 342 28.91 -18.28 4.87
#